data_AF-A0A1Q7Y5X4-F1
#
_entry.id   AF-A0A1Q7Y5X4-F1
#
_cell.length_a   1.000
_cell.length_b   1.000
_cell.length_c   1.000
_cell.angle_alpha   90.00
_cell.angle_beta   90.00
_cell.angle_gamma   90.00
#
_symmetry.space_group_name_H-M   'P 1'
#
loop_
_entity.id
_entity.type
_entity.pdbx_description
1 polymer ?
#
loop_
_entity_poly.entity_id
_entity_poly.type
_entity_poly.pdbx_seq_one_letter_code
_entity_poly.pdbx_strand_id
1 'polypeptide(L)'
;MKRNIFQIALLAMSLLTLLGTASAQRRIDKWERRELRADRHEVRADTKDIRSDRRDINKDVVERRGDVRELRQDRRDGASQAELRADRQEIKADTGDIRSDHRDVNKDLRDRRGDVRDFRQDRRDARRN
;
A
#
# COMPACT_ATOMS: atom_id res chain seq x y z
N MET A 1 -19.98 -54.01 -55.29
CA MET A 1 -19.47 -53.93 -53.90
C MET A 1 -18.48 -52.75 -53.72
N LYS A 2 -18.87 -51.50 -54.04
CA LYS A 2 -17.98 -50.31 -53.90
C LYS A 2 -18.73 -49.03 -53.46
N ARG A 3 -19.89 -49.16 -52.82
CA ARG A 3 -20.68 -48.01 -52.32
C ARG A 3 -20.62 -47.83 -50.80
N ASN A 4 -20.15 -48.85 -50.07
CA ASN A 4 -20.16 -48.85 -48.60
C ASN A 4 -18.83 -48.40 -47.97
N ILE A 5 -17.77 -48.21 -48.78
CA ILE A 5 -16.45 -47.77 -48.28
C ILE A 5 -16.39 -46.24 -48.14
N PHE A 6 -17.10 -45.49 -48.99
CA PHE A 6 -17.12 -44.02 -48.95
C PHE A 6 -17.95 -43.44 -47.80
N GLN A 7 -18.95 -44.17 -47.27
CA GLN A 7 -19.74 -43.69 -46.12
C GLN A 7 -19.00 -43.87 -44.78
N ILE A 8 -18.05 -44.81 -44.69
CA ILE A 8 -17.25 -45.01 -43.48
C ILE A 8 -16.14 -43.95 -43.38
N ALA A 9 -15.64 -43.45 -44.52
CA ALA A 9 -14.64 -42.38 -44.55
C ALA A 9 -15.18 -41.02 -44.09
N LEU A 10 -16.49 -40.75 -44.25
CA LEU A 10 -17.12 -39.52 -43.78
C LEU A 10 -17.44 -39.51 -42.28
N LEU A 11 -17.51 -40.67 -41.63
CA LEU A 11 -17.68 -40.76 -40.18
C LEU A 11 -16.35 -40.65 -39.42
N ALA A 12 -15.23 -41.03 -40.04
CA ALA A 12 -13.89 -40.91 -39.44
C ALA A 12 -13.36 -39.47 -39.35
N MET A 13 -13.90 -38.54 -40.14
CA MET A 13 -13.51 -37.11 -40.15
C MET A 13 -14.40 -36.21 -39.26
N SER A 14 -15.31 -36.81 -38.49
CA SER A 14 -16.23 -36.08 -37.60
C SER A 14 -15.89 -36.20 -36.10
N LEU A 15 -14.81 -36.91 -35.76
CA LEU A 15 -14.39 -37.16 -34.37
C LEU A 15 -13.09 -36.41 -33.99
N LEU A 16 -12.83 -35.26 -34.61
CA LEU A 16 -11.63 -34.45 -34.33
C LEU A 16 -11.92 -32.94 -34.27
N THR A 17 -13.04 -32.53 -33.66
CA THR A 17 -13.35 -31.11 -33.44
C THR A 17 -13.93 -30.82 -32.06
N LEU A 18 -13.45 -31.53 -31.03
CA LEU A 18 -13.66 -31.14 -29.63
C LEU A 18 -12.41 -31.44 -28.79
N LEU A 19 -11.25 -30.86 -29.18
CA LEU A 19 -10.34 -30.38 -28.15
C LEU A 19 -10.99 -29.13 -27.56
N GLY A 20 -12.02 -29.35 -26.75
CA GLY A 20 -12.53 -28.32 -25.87
C GLY A 20 -11.35 -27.85 -25.05
N THR A 21 -11.02 -26.57 -25.15
CA THR A 21 -10.24 -25.88 -24.14
C THR A 21 -11.05 -25.98 -22.86
N ALA A 22 -10.91 -27.10 -22.15
CA ALA A 22 -11.27 -27.19 -20.76
C ALA A 22 -10.33 -26.20 -20.06
N SER A 23 -10.77 -24.95 -19.96
CA SER A 23 -10.25 -24.05 -18.95
C SER A 23 -10.57 -24.72 -17.62
N ALA A 24 -9.67 -25.59 -17.18
CA ALA A 24 -9.70 -26.11 -15.84
C ALA A 24 -9.62 -24.88 -14.94
N GLN A 25 -10.75 -24.45 -14.39
CA GLN A 25 -10.79 -23.43 -13.34
C GLN A 25 -10.03 -24.04 -12.16
N ARG A 26 -8.71 -23.84 -12.12
CA ARG A 26 -7.89 -24.30 -11.01
C ARG A 26 -8.34 -23.53 -9.78
N ARG A 27 -8.54 -24.27 -8.69
CA ARG A 27 -8.94 -23.69 -7.42
C ARG A 27 -7.67 -23.18 -6.76
N ILE A 28 -7.66 -21.87 -6.44
CA ILE A 28 -6.64 -21.26 -5.58
C ILE A 28 -6.35 -22.22 -4.43
N ASP A 29 -5.10 -22.62 -4.29
CA ASP A 29 -4.71 -23.60 -3.29
C ASP A 29 -4.75 -23.00 -1.88
N LYS A 30 -4.56 -23.85 -0.86
CA LYS A 30 -4.65 -23.41 0.54
C LYS A 30 -3.53 -22.43 0.91
N TRP A 31 -2.36 -22.53 0.29
CA TRP A 31 -1.16 -21.74 0.60
C TRP A 31 -1.23 -20.38 -0.08
N GLU A 32 -1.59 -20.31 -1.37
CA GLU A 32 -1.85 -19.05 -2.08
C GLU A 32 -2.93 -18.22 -1.35
N ARG A 33 -3.99 -18.88 -0.87
CA ARG A 33 -5.03 -18.21 -0.08
C ARG A 33 -4.50 -17.68 1.26
N ARG A 34 -3.52 -18.35 1.86
CA ARG A 34 -2.91 -17.93 3.12
C ARG A 34 -2.00 -16.73 2.88
N GLU A 35 -1.19 -16.74 1.84
CA GLU A 35 -0.32 -15.63 1.42
C GLU A 35 -1.14 -14.38 1.12
N LEU A 36 -2.14 -14.47 0.24
CA LEU A 36 -3.05 -13.35 -0.05
C LEU A 36 -3.78 -12.79 1.18
N ARG A 37 -3.95 -13.60 2.24
CA ARG A 37 -4.49 -13.11 3.52
C ARG A 37 -3.44 -12.40 4.35
N ALA A 38 -2.19 -12.87 4.33
CA ALA A 38 -1.05 -12.24 4.98
C ALA A 38 -0.75 -10.88 4.36
N ASP A 39 -0.58 -10.76 3.04
CA ASP A 39 -0.29 -9.47 2.39
C ASP A 39 -1.40 -8.45 2.64
N ARG A 40 -2.67 -8.92 2.62
CA ARG A 40 -3.82 -8.06 2.95
C ARG A 40 -3.80 -7.61 4.41
N HIS A 41 -3.25 -8.41 5.31
CA HIS A 41 -3.07 -8.04 6.71
C HIS A 41 -1.94 -7.02 6.86
N GLU A 42 -0.81 -7.21 6.18
CA GLU A 42 0.34 -6.29 6.17
C GLU A 42 -0.05 -4.92 5.65
N VAL A 43 -0.66 -4.83 4.46
CA VAL A 43 -1.18 -3.55 3.91
C VAL A 43 -2.09 -2.81 4.87
N ARG A 44 -2.87 -3.53 5.70
CA ARG A 44 -3.74 -2.93 6.71
C ARG A 44 -2.97 -2.45 7.94
N ALA A 45 -1.96 -3.20 8.37
CA ALA A 45 -1.06 -2.80 9.44
C ALA A 45 -0.36 -1.49 9.04
N ASP A 46 0.26 -1.43 7.86
CA ASP A 46 0.92 -0.20 7.38
C ASP A 46 -0.05 0.97 7.28
N THR A 47 -1.29 0.72 6.83
CA THR A 47 -2.33 1.76 6.78
C THR A 47 -2.65 2.31 8.18
N LYS A 48 -2.66 1.45 9.20
CA LYS A 48 -2.91 1.85 10.58
C LYS A 48 -1.73 2.63 11.16
N ASP A 49 -0.51 2.19 10.89
CA ASP A 49 0.71 2.80 11.41
C ASP A 49 0.91 4.18 10.79
N ILE A 50 0.81 4.32 9.46
CA ILE A 50 0.81 5.62 8.76
C ILE A 50 -0.26 6.57 9.31
N ARG A 51 -1.43 6.04 9.72
CA ARG A 51 -2.49 6.86 10.32
C ARG A 51 -2.11 7.31 11.73
N SER A 52 -1.39 6.49 12.49
CA SER A 52 -0.85 6.87 13.79
C SER A 52 0.19 7.97 13.65
N ASP A 53 1.18 7.79 12.78
CA ASP A 53 2.25 8.77 12.58
C ASP A 53 1.69 10.12 12.15
N ARG A 54 0.68 10.11 11.26
CA ARG A 54 -0.03 11.35 10.89
C ARG A 54 -0.75 12.02 12.06
N ARG A 55 -1.22 11.29 13.06
CA ARG A 55 -1.81 11.88 14.27
C ARG A 55 -0.73 12.47 15.16
N ASP A 56 0.40 11.79 15.29
CA ASP A 56 1.50 12.24 16.13
C ASP A 56 2.14 13.51 15.54
N ILE A 57 2.45 13.52 14.23
CA ILE A 57 2.86 14.73 13.50
C ILE A 57 1.88 15.90 13.71
N ASN A 58 0.57 15.62 13.73
CA ASN A 58 -0.42 16.67 13.95
C ASN A 58 -0.37 17.23 15.38
N LYS A 59 -0.04 16.42 16.39
CA LYS A 59 0.18 16.90 17.76
C LYS A 59 1.41 17.80 17.80
N ASP A 60 2.53 17.36 17.23
CA ASP A 60 3.77 18.13 17.21
C ASP A 60 3.58 19.47 16.48
N VAL A 61 2.79 19.48 15.38
CA VAL A 61 2.41 20.71 14.69
C VAL A 61 1.58 21.65 15.57
N VAL A 62 0.73 21.12 16.44
CA VAL A 62 -0.07 21.91 17.39
C VAL A 62 0.79 22.45 18.52
N GLU A 63 1.68 21.62 19.08
CA GLU A 63 2.63 21.99 20.13
C GLU A 63 3.55 23.12 19.65
N ARG A 64 4.23 22.94 18.52
CA ARG A 64 5.06 23.99 17.90
C ARG A 64 4.29 25.28 17.62
N ARG A 65 2.98 25.20 17.31
CA ARG A 65 2.13 26.40 17.16
C ARG A 65 1.88 27.09 18.50
N GLY A 66 1.80 26.33 19.60
CA GLY A 66 1.83 26.82 20.97
C GLY A 66 3.10 27.61 21.25
N ASP A 67 4.26 27.04 20.98
CA ASP A 67 5.57 27.66 21.25
C ASP A 67 5.74 28.95 20.44
N VAL A 68 5.25 28.98 19.19
CA VAL A 68 5.23 30.21 18.39
C VAL A 68 4.34 31.30 19.00
N ARG A 69 3.26 30.94 19.71
CA ARG A 69 2.42 31.92 20.43
C ARG A 69 3.12 32.40 21.70
N GLU A 70 3.75 31.50 22.44
CA GLU A 70 4.52 31.80 23.64
C GLU A 70 5.67 32.76 23.33
N LEU A 71 6.51 32.43 22.32
CA LEU A 71 7.56 33.33 21.82
C LEU A 71 7.03 34.73 21.46
N ARG A 72 5.81 34.83 20.93
CA ARG A 72 5.19 36.14 20.61
C ARG A 72 4.77 36.89 21.87
N GLN A 73 4.32 36.17 22.89
CA GLN A 73 3.93 36.72 24.18
C GLN A 73 5.16 37.17 24.96
N ASP A 74 6.20 36.34 25.06
CA ASP A 74 7.47 36.67 25.73
C ASP A 74 8.12 37.91 25.12
N ARG A 75 8.05 38.03 23.79
CA ARG A 75 8.52 39.23 23.09
C ARG A 75 7.73 40.48 23.45
N ARG A 76 6.43 40.36 23.76
CA ARG A 76 5.60 41.50 24.21
C ARG A 76 5.89 41.85 25.66
N ASP A 77 6.16 40.84 26.48
CA ASP A 77 6.40 40.98 27.92
C ASP A 77 7.84 41.42 28.23
N GLY A 78 8.68 41.53 27.20
CA GLY A 78 10.02 42.10 27.30
C GLY A 78 11.10 41.09 27.65
N ALA A 79 10.89 39.81 27.33
CA ALA A 79 11.90 38.76 27.49
C ALA A 79 13.22 39.14 26.83
N SER A 80 14.31 38.61 27.38
CA SER A 80 15.65 38.90 26.93
C SER A 80 15.90 38.37 25.51
N GLN A 81 16.88 38.95 24.82
CA GLN A 81 17.28 38.44 23.50
C GLN A 81 17.88 37.02 23.58
N ALA A 82 18.36 36.59 24.74
CA ALA A 82 18.88 35.23 24.92
C ALA A 82 17.72 34.21 24.95
N GLU A 83 16.68 34.48 25.73
CA GLU A 83 15.46 33.66 25.81
C GLU A 83 14.79 33.54 24.44
N LEU A 84 14.48 34.68 23.80
CA LEU A 84 13.83 34.69 22.48
C LEU A 84 14.66 34.01 21.38
N ARG A 85 15.99 33.85 21.57
CA ARG A 85 16.85 33.08 20.67
C ARG A 85 16.78 31.59 20.96
N ALA A 86 16.69 31.19 22.22
CA ALA A 86 16.50 29.80 22.62
C ALA A 86 15.17 29.26 22.06
N ASP A 87 14.04 29.95 22.29
CA ASP A 87 12.73 29.49 21.82
C ASP A 87 12.70 29.35 20.28
N ARG A 88 13.36 30.27 19.57
CA ARG A 88 13.48 30.18 18.10
C ARG A 88 14.30 28.99 17.64
N GLN A 89 15.29 28.57 18.43
CA GLN A 89 16.09 27.38 18.12
C GLN A 89 15.26 26.12 18.36
N GLU A 90 14.50 26.06 19.46
CA GLU A 90 13.58 24.96 19.77
C GLU A 90 12.51 24.81 18.68
N ILE A 91 11.77 25.87 18.36
CA ILE A 91 10.78 25.88 17.26
C ILE A 91 11.39 25.41 15.93
N LYS A 92 12.65 25.78 15.68
CA LYS A 92 13.37 25.36 14.46
C LYS A 92 13.71 23.86 14.51
N ALA A 93 14.10 23.34 15.66
CA ALA A 93 14.33 21.91 15.86
C ALA A 93 13.04 21.12 15.62
N ASP A 94 11.93 21.50 16.25
CA ASP A 94 10.62 20.84 16.06
C ASP A 94 10.16 20.90 14.60
N THR A 95 10.41 22.03 13.93
CA THR A 95 10.14 22.15 12.49
C THR A 95 10.96 21.17 11.67
N GLY A 96 12.21 20.93 12.07
CA GLY A 96 13.10 19.95 11.47
C GLY A 96 12.59 18.52 11.64
N ASP A 97 12.19 18.17 12.87
CA ASP A 97 11.70 16.84 13.23
C ASP A 97 10.40 16.51 12.52
N ILE A 98 9.40 17.40 12.58
CA ILE A 98 8.13 17.27 11.84
C ILE A 98 8.36 17.08 10.33
N ARG A 99 9.37 17.75 9.77
CA ARG A 99 9.72 17.60 8.35
C ARG A 99 10.34 16.23 8.07
N SER A 100 11.09 15.66 9.02
CA SER A 100 11.64 14.31 8.94
C SER A 100 10.53 13.27 9.00
N ASP A 101 9.62 13.38 9.97
CA ASP A 101 8.49 12.45 10.10
C ASP A 101 7.59 12.47 8.86
N HIS A 102 7.37 13.65 8.28
CA HIS A 102 6.67 13.74 7.00
C HIS A 102 7.40 13.02 5.85
N ARG A 103 8.75 12.98 5.84
CA ARG A 103 9.50 12.20 4.84
C ARG A 103 9.33 10.71 5.08
N ASP A 104 9.36 10.27 6.33
CA ASP A 104 9.23 8.85 6.69
C ASP A 104 7.82 8.34 6.34
N VAL A 105 6.76 9.07 6.74
CA VAL A 105 5.39 8.77 6.32
C VAL A 105 5.26 8.70 4.79
N ASN A 106 5.97 9.57 4.05
CA ASN A 106 5.93 9.53 2.59
C ASN A 106 6.65 8.31 2.01
N LYS A 107 7.68 7.79 2.68
CA LYS A 107 8.33 6.53 2.33
C LYS A 107 7.40 5.36 2.59
N ASP A 108 6.78 5.29 3.76
CA ASP A 108 5.83 4.22 4.11
C ASP A 108 4.61 4.22 3.18
N LEU A 109 4.15 5.40 2.75
CA LEU A 109 3.11 5.52 1.72
C LEU A 109 3.54 4.94 0.36
N ARG A 110 4.82 5.01 -0.01
CA ARG A 110 5.36 4.43 -1.25
C ARG A 110 5.49 2.92 -1.12
N ASP A 111 6.03 2.45 0.00
CA ASP A 111 6.24 1.03 0.27
C ASP A 111 4.88 0.31 0.26
N ARG A 112 3.89 0.82 1.03
CA ARG A 112 2.51 0.31 1.00
C ARG A 112 1.87 0.31 -0.39
N ARG A 113 2.20 1.28 -1.25
CA ARG A 113 1.70 1.30 -2.64
C ARG A 113 2.31 0.17 -3.47
N GLY A 114 3.57 -0.19 -3.20
CA GLY A 114 4.23 -1.39 -3.70
C GLY A 114 3.48 -2.64 -3.27
N ASP A 115 3.28 -2.82 -1.96
CA ASP A 115 2.62 -4.02 -1.42
C ASP A 115 1.19 -4.18 -1.95
N VAL A 116 0.46 -3.08 -2.10
CA VAL A 116 -0.88 -3.09 -2.72
C VAL A 116 -0.83 -3.50 -4.19
N ARG A 117 0.22 -3.13 -4.93
CA ARG A 117 0.40 -3.52 -6.33
C ARG A 117 0.71 -5.01 -6.41
N ASP A 118 1.62 -5.50 -5.57
CA ASP A 118 2.08 -6.88 -5.56
C ASP A 118 0.93 -7.81 -5.16
N PHE A 119 0.20 -7.49 -4.07
CA PHE A 119 -1.03 -8.18 -3.69
C PHE A 119 -2.08 -8.24 -4.83
N ARG A 120 -2.20 -7.17 -5.62
CA ARG A 120 -3.13 -7.17 -6.76
C ARG A 120 -2.66 -8.08 -7.89
N GLN A 121 -1.35 -8.17 -8.10
CA GLN A 121 -0.74 -9.04 -9.08
C GLN A 121 -0.86 -10.51 -8.65
N ASP A 122 -0.48 -10.85 -7.44
CA ASP A 122 -0.59 -12.22 -6.89
C ASP A 122 -2.03 -12.71 -6.93
N ARG A 123 -2.98 -11.82 -6.58
CA ARG A 123 -4.41 -12.15 -6.66
C ARG A 123 -4.89 -12.37 -8.11
N ARG A 124 -4.28 -11.72 -9.11
CA ARG A 124 -4.60 -11.96 -10.53
C ARG A 124 -3.99 -13.27 -10.98
N ASP A 125 -2.77 -13.55 -10.59
CA ASP A 125 -2.02 -14.74 -11.01
C ASP A 125 -2.62 -16.00 -10.40
N ALA A 126 -2.99 -15.97 -9.11
CA ALA A 126 -3.76 -17.04 -8.46
C ALA A 126 -5.14 -17.31 -9.09
N ARG A 127 -5.69 -16.37 -9.86
CA ARG A 127 -6.95 -16.57 -10.61
C ARG A 127 -6.74 -17.09 -12.03
N ARG A 128 -5.53 -16.92 -12.58
CA ARG A 128 -5.17 -17.29 -13.95
C ARG A 128 -4.53 -18.67 -14.02
N ASN A 129 -3.78 -19.04 -13.00
CA ASN A 129 -3.11 -20.34 -12.84
C ASN A 129 -4.01 -21.38 -12.17
#